data_AF-A0A7K2LTY6-F1
#
_entry.id   AF-A0A7K2LTY6-F1
#
_cell.length_a   1.000
_cell.length_b   1.000
_cell.length_c   1.000
_cell.angle_alpha   90.00
_cell.angle_beta   90.00
_cell.angle_gamma   90.00
#
_symmetry.space_group_name_H-M   'P 1'
#
loop_
_entity.id
_entity.type
_entity.pdbx_description
1 polymer ?
#
loop_
_entity_poly.entity_id
_entity_poly.type
_entity_poly.pdbx_seq_one_letter_code
_entity_poly.pdbx_strand_id
1 'polypeptide(L)'
;AAADLLARGLPRPAPGAVRQTVDDLPHLLDQEYALVLRGRGRLVRDTLAGLQERLPAMRAYTDAQRERTAEDVAHIVDFLSCALYTDDGRLFTGFLDWTGDVLEARRVPARVLDPALALLQDLLKDFPRSLGFLTRGRAALAGRAARPRGPGAEA
;
A
#
# COMPACT_ATOMS: atom_id res chain seq x y z
N ALA A 1 22.80 29.29 -15.59
CA ALA A 1 23.12 27.86 -15.86
C ALA A 1 21.86 26.98 -15.96
N ALA A 2 21.10 26.75 -14.88
CA ALA A 2 19.86 25.96 -14.94
C ALA A 2 18.68 26.69 -15.64
N ALA A 3 18.53 28.00 -15.36
CA ALA A 3 17.48 28.83 -15.98
C ALA A 3 17.65 28.92 -17.51
N ASP A 4 18.88 29.05 -18.00
CA ASP A 4 19.18 29.14 -19.44
C ASP A 4 18.92 27.83 -20.19
N LEU A 5 18.99 26.68 -19.50
CA LEU A 5 18.65 25.37 -20.08
C LEU A 5 17.15 25.20 -20.22
N LEU A 6 16.36 25.66 -19.23
CA LEU A 6 14.90 25.65 -19.31
C LEU A 6 14.39 26.59 -20.40
N ALA A 7 15.00 27.78 -20.54
CA ALA A 7 14.66 28.75 -21.59
C ALA A 7 14.92 28.24 -23.02
N ARG A 8 15.87 27.31 -23.20
CA ARG A 8 16.16 26.67 -24.49
C ARG A 8 15.19 25.53 -24.85
N GLY A 9 14.33 25.13 -23.92
CA GLY A 9 13.42 23.99 -24.06
C GLY A 9 14.14 22.66 -23.84
N LEU A 10 13.47 21.72 -23.17
CA LEU A 10 13.98 20.36 -22.99
C LEU A 10 13.80 19.58 -24.30
N PRO A 11 14.83 18.85 -24.78
CA PRO A 11 14.69 18.01 -25.97
C PRO A 11 13.61 16.96 -25.72
N ARG A 12 12.68 16.83 -26.67
CA ARG A 12 11.62 15.84 -26.58
C ARG A 12 12.25 14.44 -26.70
N PRO A 13 11.95 13.50 -25.79
CA PRO A 13 12.43 12.14 -25.94
C PRO A 13 12.02 11.55 -27.28
N ALA A 14 12.90 10.77 -27.90
CA ALA A 14 12.57 10.07 -29.13
C ALA A 14 11.32 9.18 -28.90
N PRO A 15 10.40 9.09 -29.87
CA PRO A 15 9.28 8.14 -29.80
C PRO A 15 9.84 6.72 -29.59
N GLY A 16 9.58 6.13 -28.41
CA GLY A 16 10.09 4.81 -28.03
C GLY A 16 11.13 4.78 -26.90
N ALA A 17 11.77 5.90 -26.56
CA ALA A 17 12.73 5.94 -25.42
C ALA A 17 12.07 5.58 -24.08
N VAL A 18 10.79 5.93 -23.90
CA VAL A 18 9.98 5.54 -22.72
C VAL A 18 9.65 4.04 -22.73
N ARG A 19 9.56 3.40 -23.90
CA ARG A 19 9.32 1.96 -23.99
C ARG A 19 10.59 1.18 -23.62
N GLN A 20 11.75 1.61 -24.11
CA GLN A 20 13.04 0.97 -23.81
C GLN A 20 13.38 1.00 -22.31
N THR A 21 13.13 2.11 -21.63
CA THR A 21 13.32 2.20 -20.17
C THR A 21 12.40 1.28 -19.37
N VAL A 22 11.23 0.91 -19.92
CA VAL A 22 10.35 -0.11 -19.31
C VAL A 22 10.86 -1.52 -19.60
N ASP A 23 11.47 -1.77 -20.77
CA ASP A 23 12.13 -3.04 -21.08
C ASP A 23 13.36 -3.29 -20.16
N ASP A 24 14.01 -2.23 -19.67
CA ASP A 24 15.07 -2.30 -18.65
C ASP A 24 14.55 -2.61 -17.23
N LEU A 25 13.23 -2.69 -17.04
CA LEU A 25 12.57 -3.02 -15.78
C LEU A 25 11.83 -4.35 -15.92
N PRO A 26 12.54 -5.50 -15.81
CA PRO A 26 11.97 -6.82 -16.11
C PRO A 26 10.75 -7.15 -15.23
N HIS A 27 10.68 -6.58 -14.03
CA HIS A 27 9.55 -6.72 -13.12
C HIS A 27 8.29 -5.96 -13.57
N LEU A 28 8.32 -5.10 -14.59
CA LEU A 28 7.09 -4.47 -15.10
C LEU A 28 6.45 -5.27 -16.25
N LEU A 29 7.12 -6.32 -16.74
CA LEU A 29 6.64 -7.16 -17.84
C LEU A 29 5.42 -8.00 -17.44
N ASP A 30 5.26 -8.30 -16.14
CA ASP A 30 4.11 -9.05 -15.59
C ASP A 30 2.78 -8.26 -15.59
N GLN A 31 2.84 -6.94 -15.86
CA GLN A 31 1.72 -6.01 -15.85
C GLN A 31 0.98 -5.85 -14.51
N GLU A 32 1.44 -6.47 -13.42
CA GLU A 32 0.77 -6.42 -12.11
C GLU A 32 0.65 -4.98 -11.63
N TYR A 33 1.73 -4.18 -11.72
CA TYR A 33 1.71 -2.76 -11.39
C TYR A 33 0.59 -2.01 -12.14
N ALA A 34 0.51 -2.20 -13.46
CA ALA A 34 -0.45 -1.48 -14.29
C ALA A 34 -1.90 -1.86 -13.96
N LEU A 35 -2.14 -3.14 -13.70
CA LEU A 35 -3.47 -3.66 -13.37
C LEU A 35 -3.90 -3.28 -11.95
N VAL A 36 -3.00 -3.33 -10.95
CA VAL A 36 -3.26 -2.84 -9.59
C VAL A 36 -3.53 -1.34 -9.60
N LEU A 37 -2.72 -0.55 -10.30
CA LEU A 37 -2.90 0.89 -10.40
C LEU A 37 -4.26 1.27 -11.03
N ARG A 38 -4.63 0.63 -12.15
CA ARG A 38 -5.95 0.84 -12.77
C ARG A 38 -7.10 0.34 -11.90
N GLY A 39 -6.87 -0.76 -11.16
CA GLY A 39 -7.84 -1.39 -10.28
C GLY A 39 -8.01 -0.71 -8.92
N ARG A 40 -7.19 0.28 -8.57
CA ARG A 40 -7.15 0.93 -7.25
C ARG A 40 -8.53 1.25 -6.67
N GLY A 41 -9.37 1.98 -7.43
CA GLY A 41 -10.69 2.38 -6.94
C GLY A 41 -11.61 1.18 -6.65
N ARG A 42 -11.51 0.12 -7.45
CA ARG A 42 -12.24 -1.13 -7.20
C ARG A 42 -11.69 -1.86 -5.97
N LEU A 43 -10.36 -1.99 -5.85
CA LEU A 43 -9.72 -2.65 -4.72
C LEU A 43 -10.09 -1.99 -3.39
N VAL A 44 -10.11 -0.66 -3.34
CA VAL A 44 -10.52 0.09 -2.14
C VAL A 44 -11.97 -0.22 -1.77
N ARG A 45 -12.90 -0.10 -2.73
CA ARG A 45 -14.33 -0.39 -2.48
C ARG A 45 -14.57 -1.83 -2.04
N ASP A 46 -14.00 -2.79 -2.76
CA ASP A 46 -14.23 -4.22 -2.50
C ASP A 46 -13.62 -4.61 -1.14
N THR A 47 -12.47 -4.03 -0.77
CA THR A 47 -11.87 -4.22 0.56
C THR A 47 -12.76 -3.63 1.66
N LEU A 48 -13.29 -2.41 1.48
CA LEU A 48 -14.20 -1.80 2.47
C LEU A 48 -15.47 -2.62 2.67
N ALA A 49 -16.06 -3.13 1.58
CA ALA A 49 -17.22 -4.00 1.65
C ALA A 49 -16.90 -5.28 2.46
N GLY A 50 -15.78 -5.94 2.16
CA GLY A 50 -15.33 -7.12 2.90
C GLY A 50 -15.01 -6.82 4.37
N LEU A 51 -14.46 -5.65 4.68
CA LEU A 51 -14.22 -5.23 6.07
C LEU A 51 -15.55 -5.02 6.82
N GLN A 52 -16.55 -4.39 6.20
CA GLN A 52 -17.86 -4.19 6.81
C GLN A 52 -18.60 -5.51 7.08
N GLU A 53 -18.38 -6.54 6.24
CA GLU A 53 -18.93 -7.88 6.45
C GLU A 53 -18.22 -8.60 7.60
N ARG A 54 -16.88 -8.54 7.64
CA ARG A 54 -16.05 -9.29 8.60
C ARG A 54 -15.90 -8.62 9.96
N LEU A 55 -16.09 -7.31 10.06
CA LEU A 55 -15.91 -6.52 11.29
C LEU A 55 -17.23 -5.87 11.72
N PRO A 56 -18.02 -6.52 12.61
CA PRO A 56 -19.30 -5.99 13.08
C PRO A 56 -19.22 -4.57 13.65
N ALA A 57 -18.08 -4.19 14.26
CA ALA A 57 -17.84 -2.86 14.80
C ALA A 57 -17.96 -1.75 13.73
N MET A 58 -17.63 -2.04 12.48
CA MET A 58 -17.74 -1.07 11.38
C MET A 58 -19.19 -0.73 11.03
N ARG A 59 -20.18 -1.53 11.44
CA ARG A 59 -21.59 -1.17 11.26
C ARG A 59 -21.95 0.10 12.03
N ALA A 60 -21.32 0.31 13.19
CA ALA A 60 -21.52 1.49 14.03
C ALA A 60 -20.68 2.71 13.63
N TYR A 61 -19.86 2.62 12.57
CA TYR A 61 -19.02 3.74 12.14
C TYR A 61 -19.86 4.91 11.62
N THR A 62 -19.44 6.13 11.95
CA THR A 62 -19.92 7.34 11.27
C THR A 62 -19.35 7.41 9.86
N ASP A 63 -19.95 8.24 8.99
CA ASP A 63 -19.46 8.41 7.62
C ASP A 63 -18.01 8.91 7.59
N ALA A 64 -17.64 9.81 8.51
CA ALA A 64 -16.26 10.26 8.65
C ALA A 64 -15.28 9.12 9.02
N GLN A 65 -15.71 8.17 9.85
CA GLN A 65 -14.89 6.99 10.19
C GLN A 65 -14.76 6.02 9.00
N ARG A 66 -15.83 5.87 8.21
CA ARG A 66 -15.79 5.06 6.98
C ARG A 66 -14.87 5.69 5.95
N GLU A 67 -14.96 7.00 5.74
CA GLU A 67 -14.08 7.74 4.83
C GLU A 67 -12.62 7.60 5.26
N ARG A 68 -12.32 7.73 6.56
CA ARG A 68 -10.95 7.55 7.04
C ARG A 68 -10.42 6.13 6.79
N THR A 69 -11.27 5.12 6.97
CA THR A 69 -10.92 3.73 6.66
C THR A 69 -10.68 3.56 5.16
N ALA A 70 -11.46 4.24 4.30
CA ALA A 70 -11.28 4.24 2.86
C ALA A 70 -9.93 4.85 2.46
N GLU A 71 -9.57 6.00 3.06
CA GLU A 71 -8.27 6.63 2.89
C GLU A 71 -7.13 5.70 3.29
N ASP A 72 -7.24 5.01 4.43
CA ASP A 72 -6.20 4.09 4.90
C ASP A 72 -6.02 2.90 3.93
N VAL A 73 -7.11 2.30 3.44
CA VAL A 73 -7.06 1.24 2.42
C VAL A 73 -6.46 1.77 1.11
N ALA A 74 -6.82 2.98 0.72
CA ALA A 74 -6.29 3.62 -0.47
C ALA A 74 -4.76 3.79 -0.38
N HIS A 75 -4.25 4.26 0.75
CA HIS A 75 -2.81 4.36 0.97
C HIS A 75 -2.11 2.99 0.94
N ILE A 76 -2.72 1.94 1.51
CA ILE A 76 -2.18 0.57 1.41
C ILE A 76 -2.00 0.16 -0.06
N VAL A 77 -3.02 0.40 -0.91
CA VAL A 77 -2.95 0.07 -2.34
C VAL A 77 -1.93 0.93 -3.08
N ASP A 78 -1.76 2.19 -2.71
CA ASP A 78 -0.75 3.08 -3.30
C ASP A 78 0.67 2.61 -2.98
N PHE A 79 0.95 2.28 -1.72
CA PHE A 79 2.26 1.78 -1.32
C PHE A 79 2.55 0.37 -1.88
N LEU A 80 1.52 -0.47 -2.06
CA LEU A 80 1.66 -1.72 -2.81
C LEU A 80 2.04 -1.45 -4.26
N SER A 81 1.39 -0.47 -4.91
CA SER A 81 1.71 -0.07 -6.29
C SER A 81 3.14 0.47 -6.40
N CYS A 82 3.61 1.26 -5.43
CA CYS A 82 4.99 1.73 -5.37
C CYS A 82 5.99 0.57 -5.25
N ALA A 83 5.71 -0.41 -4.39
CA ALA A 83 6.56 -1.60 -4.26
C ALA A 83 6.58 -2.43 -5.55
N LEU A 84 5.45 -2.59 -6.24
CA LEU A 84 5.40 -3.27 -7.54
C LEU A 84 6.20 -2.51 -8.61
N TYR A 85 6.08 -1.17 -8.64
CA TYR A 85 6.77 -0.33 -9.61
C TYR A 85 8.29 -0.34 -9.43
N THR A 86 8.75 -0.33 -8.18
CA THR A 86 10.19 -0.25 -7.83
C THR A 86 10.84 -1.60 -7.58
N ASP A 87 10.03 -2.66 -7.48
CA ASP A 87 10.41 -3.97 -6.94
C ASP A 87 11.02 -3.93 -5.52
N ASP A 88 10.76 -2.87 -4.75
CA ASP A 88 11.26 -2.73 -3.39
C ASP A 88 10.15 -2.96 -2.35
N GLY A 89 10.15 -4.17 -1.78
CA GLY A 89 9.21 -4.54 -0.72
C GLY A 89 9.34 -3.72 0.56
N ARG A 90 10.47 -3.03 0.78
CA ARG A 90 10.70 -2.20 1.97
C ARG A 90 9.83 -0.94 1.97
N LEU A 91 9.44 -0.44 0.80
CA LEU A 91 8.50 0.68 0.71
C LEU A 91 7.14 0.31 1.31
N PHE A 92 6.64 -0.88 0.98
CA PHE A 92 5.38 -1.37 1.49
C PHE A 92 5.45 -1.74 2.99
N THR A 93 6.46 -2.51 3.39
CA THR A 93 6.60 -2.89 4.80
C THR A 93 6.93 -1.70 5.69
N GLY A 94 7.75 -0.76 5.22
CA GLY A 94 8.08 0.47 5.95
C GLY A 94 6.87 1.38 6.13
N PHE A 95 5.99 1.50 5.13
CA PHE A 95 4.71 2.19 5.27
C PHE A 95 3.81 1.54 6.34
N LEU A 96 3.70 0.22 6.34
CA LEU A 96 2.89 -0.50 7.34
C LEU A 96 3.48 -0.38 8.74
N ASP A 97 4.82 -0.40 8.86
CA ASP A 97 5.53 -0.22 10.13
C ASP A 97 5.27 1.18 10.71
N TRP A 98 5.47 2.22 9.89
CA TRP A 98 5.18 3.61 10.26
C TRP A 98 3.70 3.83 10.60
N THR A 99 2.78 3.25 9.81
CA THR A 99 1.34 3.34 10.10
C THR A 99 1.02 2.64 11.42
N GLY A 100 1.68 1.51 11.70
CA GLY A 100 1.63 0.82 12.98
C GLY A 100 2.04 1.73 14.15
N ASP A 101 3.15 2.45 14.04
CA ASP A 101 3.61 3.41 15.05
C ASP A 101 2.56 4.51 15.30
N VAL A 102 2.00 5.07 14.21
CA VAL A 102 0.97 6.12 14.28
C VAL A 102 -0.30 5.61 14.97
N LEU A 103 -0.74 4.40 14.66
CA LEU A 103 -1.93 3.79 15.28
C LEU A 103 -1.69 3.51 16.76
N GLU A 104 -0.53 2.95 17.11
CA GLU A 104 -0.20 2.61 18.49
C GLU A 104 -0.06 3.85 19.37
N ALA A 105 0.51 4.95 18.85
CA ALA A 105 0.51 6.26 19.51
C ALA A 105 -0.91 6.78 19.81
N ARG A 106 -1.90 6.38 19.01
CA ARG A 106 -3.33 6.67 19.19
C ARG A 106 -4.07 5.61 20.01
N ARG A 107 -3.35 4.68 20.64
CA ARG A 107 -3.89 3.53 21.39
C ARG A 107 -4.74 2.57 20.54
N VAL A 108 -4.52 2.55 19.23
CA VAL A 108 -5.12 1.59 18.30
C VAL A 108 -4.08 0.51 17.98
N PRO A 109 -4.35 -0.79 18.21
CA PRO A 109 -3.38 -1.84 17.92
C PRO A 109 -3.07 -1.95 16.41
N ALA A 110 -1.80 -2.00 16.00
CA ALA A 110 -1.42 -2.10 14.57
C ALA A 110 -2.05 -3.31 13.84
N ARG A 111 -2.38 -4.39 14.56
CA ARG A 111 -3.07 -5.57 14.03
C ARG A 111 -4.43 -5.27 13.38
N VAL A 112 -5.03 -4.09 13.60
CA VAL A 112 -6.28 -3.68 12.93
C VAL A 112 -6.11 -3.56 11.40
N LEU A 113 -4.89 -3.45 10.89
CA LEU A 113 -4.59 -3.42 9.46
C LEU A 113 -4.66 -4.82 8.82
N ASP A 114 -4.52 -5.89 9.60
CA ASP A 114 -4.41 -7.25 9.08
C ASP A 114 -5.64 -7.72 8.27
N PRO A 115 -6.89 -7.47 8.69
CA PRO A 115 -8.06 -7.85 7.90
C PRO A 115 -8.10 -7.21 6.51
N ALA A 116 -7.64 -5.96 6.38
CA ALA A 116 -7.57 -5.28 5.08
C ALA A 116 -6.53 -5.94 4.17
N LEU A 117 -5.37 -6.30 4.72
CA LEU A 117 -4.34 -7.02 3.98
C LEU A 117 -4.80 -8.43 3.54
N ALA A 118 -5.56 -9.14 4.38
CA ALA A 118 -6.13 -10.45 4.02
C ALA A 118 -7.09 -10.31 2.83
N LEU A 119 -7.99 -9.32 2.89
CA LEU A 119 -8.94 -9.06 1.81
C LEU A 119 -8.24 -8.70 0.50
N LEU A 120 -7.18 -7.89 0.56
CA LEU A 120 -6.37 -7.60 -0.62
C LEU A 120 -5.67 -8.84 -1.19
N GLN A 121 -5.23 -9.79 -0.34
CA GLN A 121 -4.69 -11.06 -0.83
C GLN A 121 -5.77 -11.87 -1.57
N ASP A 122 -6.99 -11.94 -1.03
CA ASP A 122 -8.10 -12.62 -1.67
C ASP A 122 -8.44 -11.98 -3.04
N LEU A 123 -8.47 -10.64 -3.10
CA LEU A 123 -8.80 -9.87 -4.31
C LEU A 123 -7.69 -9.92 -5.38
N LEU A 124 -6.44 -10.11 -4.97
CA LEU A 124 -5.25 -10.15 -5.83
C LEU A 124 -4.65 -11.56 -5.93
N LYS A 125 -5.46 -12.60 -5.72
CA LYS A 125 -5.01 -14.01 -5.72
C LYS A 125 -4.27 -14.46 -6.99
N ASP A 126 -4.55 -13.83 -8.12
CA ASP A 126 -3.94 -14.14 -9.42
C ASP A 126 -2.69 -13.29 -9.71
N PHE A 127 -2.22 -12.50 -8.73
CA PHE A 127 -1.12 -11.55 -8.83
C PHE A 127 0.02 -11.95 -7.87
N PRO A 128 0.89 -12.90 -8.25
CA PRO A 128 1.87 -13.51 -7.35
C PRO A 128 2.84 -12.50 -6.69
N ARG A 129 3.27 -11.43 -7.37
CA ARG A 129 4.15 -10.43 -6.73
C ARG A 129 3.39 -9.58 -5.71
N SER A 130 2.18 -9.18 -6.05
CA SER A 130 1.28 -8.48 -5.14
C SER A 130 1.05 -9.32 -3.88
N LEU A 131 0.78 -10.62 -4.03
CA LEU A 131 0.67 -11.57 -2.91
C LEU A 131 1.96 -11.66 -2.10
N GLY A 132 3.11 -11.66 -2.76
CA GLY A 132 4.43 -11.66 -2.11
C GLY A 132 4.62 -10.45 -1.20
N PHE A 133 4.31 -9.24 -1.68
CA PHE A 133 4.39 -8.02 -0.89
C PHE A 133 3.38 -7.98 0.25
N LEU A 134 2.12 -8.37 0.00
CA LEU A 134 1.08 -8.46 1.03
C LEU A 134 1.46 -9.45 2.14
N THR A 135 2.02 -10.61 1.79
CA THR A 135 2.48 -11.61 2.75
C THR A 135 3.61 -11.07 3.63
N ARG A 136 4.60 -10.39 3.03
CA ARG A 136 5.68 -9.72 3.78
C ARG A 136 5.13 -8.63 4.70
N GLY A 137 4.14 -7.85 4.24
CA GLY A 137 3.47 -6.83 5.04
C GLY A 137 2.76 -7.40 6.27
N ARG A 138 1.99 -8.48 6.10
CA ARG A 138 1.33 -9.19 7.21
C ARG A 138 2.35 -9.75 8.20
N ALA A 139 3.44 -10.35 7.71
CA ALA A 139 4.52 -10.85 8.56
C ALA A 139 5.18 -9.74 9.38
N ALA A 140 5.41 -8.56 8.78
CA ALA A 140 5.94 -7.40 9.49
C ALA A 140 5.01 -6.95 10.62
N LEU A 141 3.70 -6.83 10.36
CA LEU A 141 2.71 -6.48 11.39
C LEU A 141 2.62 -7.52 12.51
N ALA A 142 2.69 -8.81 12.18
CA ALA A 142 2.71 -9.87 13.18
C ALA A 142 3.95 -9.79 14.08
N GLY A 143 5.13 -9.52 13.50
CA GLY A 143 6.37 -9.31 14.23
C GLY A 143 6.31 -8.12 15.19
N ARG A 144 5.62 -7.03 14.81
CA ARG A 144 5.37 -5.88 15.70
C ARG A 144 4.55 -6.26 16.93
N ALA A 145 3.47 -7.01 16.74
CA ALA A 145 2.60 -7.43 17.84
C ALA A 145 3.29 -8.34 18.88
N ALA A 146 4.30 -9.09 18.44
CA ALA A 146 5.12 -9.94 19.31
C ALA A 146 6.18 -9.17 20.11
N ARG A 147 6.45 -7.89 19.79
CA ARG A 147 7.43 -7.08 20.50
C ARG A 147 6.91 -6.74 21.90
N PRO A 148 7.68 -7.01 22.97
CA PRO A 148 7.28 -6.59 24.31
C PRO A 148 7.11 -5.06 24.32
N ARG A 149 5.94 -4.59 24.74
CA ARG A 149 5.71 -3.16 24.96
C ARG A 149 6.62 -2.75 26.12
N GLY A 150 7.60 -1.90 25.84
CA GLY A 150 8.54 -1.43 26.86
C GLY A 150 7.80 -0.76 28.04
N PRO A 151 8.40 -0.72 29.24
CA PRO A 151 7.81 -0.10 30.41
C PRO A 151 7.75 1.42 30.21
N GLY A 152 6.60 1.94 29.78
CA GLY A 152 6.43 3.37 29.49
C GLY A 152 4.98 3.84 29.55
N ALA A 153 4.13 3.16 30.33
CA ALA A 153 2.73 3.51 30.50
C ALA A 153 2.31 3.45 31.97
N GLU A 154 3.06 4.13 32.83
CA GLU A 154 2.54 4.68 34.10
C GLU A 154 3.18 6.07 34.30
N ALA A 155 2.39 7.10 34.07
CA ALA A 155 2.54 8.45 34.62
C ALA A 155 1.15 9.10 34.64
#